data_AF-A0A5K1K3D0-F1
#
_entry.id   AF-A0A5K1K3D0-F1
#
_cell.length_a   1.000
_cell.length_b   1.000
_cell.length_c   1.000
_cell.angle_alpha   90.00
_cell.angle_beta   90.00
_cell.angle_gamma   90.00
#
_symmetry.space_group_name_H-M   'P 1'
#
loop_
_entity.id
_entity.type
_entity.pdbx_description
1 polymer ?
#
loop_
_entity_poly.entity_id
_entity_poly.type
_entity_poly.pdbx_seq_one_letter_code
_entity_poly.pdbx_strand_id
1 'polypeptide(L)' 'MAAVAHIPKATKALVLRKRKSTSVLHDAVIEDRPLPQLQSGQILVRIHAAAFNHRD' A
#
# COMPACT_ATOMS: atom_id res chain seq x y z
N MET A 1 -20.44 -21.21 -1.69
CA MET A 1 -20.25 -20.44 -0.44
C MET A 1 -18.79 -20.10 -0.33
N ALA A 2 -18.39 -18.87 -0.68
CA ALA A 2 -16.99 -18.45 -0.51
C ALA A 2 -16.65 -18.47 0.98
N ALA A 3 -15.51 -19.05 1.35
CA ALA A 3 -15.03 -19.00 2.72
C ALA A 3 -14.98 -17.54 3.19
N VAL A 4 -15.48 -17.26 4.41
CA VAL A 4 -15.38 -15.94 5.01
C VAL A 4 -13.90 -15.67 5.26
N ALA A 5 -13.25 -15.00 4.31
CA ALA A 5 -11.84 -14.65 4.43
C ALA A 5 -11.68 -13.67 5.58
N HIS A 6 -10.81 -13.99 6.53
CA HIS A 6 -10.41 -13.03 7.56
C HIS A 6 -9.70 -11.85 6.90
N ILE A 7 -10.34 -10.68 6.89
CA ILE A 7 -9.74 -9.46 6.34
C ILE A 7 -8.89 -8.81 7.44
N PRO A 8 -7.57 -8.64 7.22
CA PRO A 8 -6.70 -8.00 8.20
C PRO A 8 -7.07 -6.52 8.36
N LYS A 9 -6.82 -5.94 9.54
CA LYS A 9 -7.11 -4.51 9.80
C LYS A 9 -6.04 -3.56 9.23
N ALA A 10 -4.85 -4.09 8.94
CA ALA A 10 -3.72 -3.34 8.44
C ALA A 10 -2.92 -4.18 7.43
N THR A 11 -2.11 -3.49 6.61
CA THR A 11 -1.21 -4.08 5.62
C THR A 11 0.12 -3.35 5.63
N LYS A 12 1.18 -4.03 5.20
CA LYS A 12 2.44 -3.36 4.87
C LYS A 12 2.30 -2.64 3.54
N ALA A 13 2.78 -1.40 3.48
CA ALA A 13 2.76 -0.58 2.28
C ALA A 13 4.12 0.12 2.09
N LEU A 14 4.56 0.23 0.85
CA LEU A 14 5.66 1.11 0.46
C LEU A 14 5.12 2.54 0.36
N VAL A 15 5.65 3.44 1.17
CA VAL A 15 5.17 4.83 1.29
C VAL A 15 6.33 5.78 1.04
N LEU A 16 6.08 6.81 0.23
CA LEU A 16 7.02 7.92 0.04
C LEU A 16 6.78 8.99 1.11
N ARG A 17 7.80 9.28 1.93
CA ARG A 17 7.75 10.35 2.93
C ARG A 17 8.29 11.64 2.35
N LYS A 18 7.58 12.76 2.52
CA LYS A 18 8.08 14.06 2.08
C LYS A 18 9.19 14.54 3.04
N ARG A 19 10.48 14.45 2.65
CA ARG A 19 11.58 15.11 3.38
C ARG A 19 11.88 16.51 2.81
N LYS A 20 12.45 17.38 3.65
CA LYS A 20 13.00 18.71 3.26
C LYS A 20 14.42 18.64 2.69
N SER A 21 14.96 17.44 2.48
CA SER A 21 16.38 17.20 2.16
C SER A 21 16.62 17.27 0.64
N THR A 22 17.75 17.84 0.24
CA THR A 22 18.25 17.93 -1.14
C THR A 22 18.84 16.62 -1.69
N SER A 23 18.94 15.57 -0.87
CA SER A 23 19.40 14.25 -1.31
C SER A 23 18.26 13.44 -1.93
N VAL A 24 18.44 13.05 -3.20
CA VAL A 24 17.46 12.40 -4.10
C VAL A 24 17.25 10.91 -3.76
N LEU A 25 17.98 10.37 -2.79
CA LEU A 25 18.04 8.94 -2.50
C LEU A 25 17.19 8.57 -1.27
N HIS A 26 16.13 7.81 -1.54
CA HIS A 26 15.43 6.89 -0.61
C HIS A 26 14.54 7.51 0.46
N ASP A 27 13.49 8.20 0.04
CA ASP A 27 12.38 8.60 0.91
C ASP A 27 11.27 7.53 1.02
N ALA A 28 11.42 6.41 0.30
CA ALA A 28 10.49 5.29 0.34
C ALA A 28 10.77 4.37 1.53
N VAL A 29 9.73 4.06 2.31
CA VAL A 29 9.80 3.20 3.50
C VAL A 29 8.67 2.19 3.50
N ILE A 30 8.87 1.05 4.18
CA ILE A 30 7.79 0.11 4.45
C ILE A 30 7.14 0.46 5.78
N GLU A 31 5.82 0.65 5.78
CA GLU A 31 5.02 0.95 6.97
C GLU A 31 3.81 0.04 7.07
N ASP A 32 3.40 -0.28 8.30
CA ASP A 32 2.08 -0.85 8.55
C ASP A 32 1.02 0.27 8.48
N ARG A 33 0.02 0.11 7.60
CA ARG A 33 -1.04 1.09 7.35
C ARG A 33 -2.40 0.41 7.53
N PRO A 34 -3.40 1.09 8.14
CA PRO A 34 -4.74 0.54 8.23
C PRO A 34 -5.34 0.37 6.83
N LEU A 35 -6.16 -0.67 6.65
CA LEU A 35 -6.92 -0.78 5.41
C LEU A 35 -7.97 0.35 5.34
N PRO A 36 -8.03 1.09 4.23
CA PRO A 36 -9.04 2.14 4.07
C PRO A 36 -10.43 1.53 3.92
N GLN A 37 -11.45 2.29 4.29
CA GLN A 37 -12.84 1.91 4.03
C GLN A 37 -13.10 1.94 2.52
N LEU A 38 -13.64 0.84 1.98
CA LEU A 38 -14.01 0.76 0.57
C LEU A 38 -15.19 1.68 0.27
N GLN A 39 -15.05 2.45 -0.80
CA GLN A 39 -16.15 3.23 -1.37
C GLN A 39 -16.92 2.39 -2.41
N SER A 40 -18.09 2.89 -2.83
CA SER A 40 -18.86 2.25 -3.88
C SER A 40 -18.04 2.10 -5.16
N GLY A 41 -18.04 0.90 -5.75
CA GLY A 41 -17.27 0.56 -6.94
C GLY A 41 -15.79 0.23 -6.71
N GLN A 42 -15.28 0.29 -5.47
CA GLN A 42 -13.92 -0.13 -5.15
C GLN A 42 -13.85 -1.60 -4.74
N ILE A 43 -12.72 -2.24 -5.05
CA ILE A 43 -12.42 -3.61 -4.66
C ILE A 43 -11.14 -3.66 -3.84
N LEU A 44 -11.13 -4.50 -2.80
CA LEU A 44 -9.91 -4.82 -2.05
C LEU A 44 -9.20 -6.00 -2.73
N VAL A 45 -7.93 -5.81 -3.07
CA VAL A 45 -7.11 -6.83 -3.74
C VAL A 45 -5.92 -7.21 -2.86
N ARG A 46 -5.69 -8.51 -2.68
CA ARG A 46 -4.46 -9.01 -2.05
C ARG A 46 -3.32 -8.98 -3.07
N ILE A 47 -2.36 -8.10 -2.89
CA ILE A 47 -1.20 -7.97 -3.76
C ILE A 47 -0.19 -9.10 -3.45
N HIS A 48 0.07 -9.94 -4.44
CA HIS A 48 1.11 -10.97 -4.37
C HIS A 48 2.46 -10.48 -4.90
N ALA A 49 2.43 -9.69 -5.98
CA ALA A 49 3.59 -9.08 -6.59
C ALA A 49 3.19 -7.73 -7.21
N ALA A 50 4.12 -6.80 -7.21
CA ALA A 50 4.04 -5.52 -7.90
C ALA A 50 5.45 -5.17 -8.42
N ALA A 51 5.51 -4.36 -9.47
CA ALA A 51 6.76 -3.89 -10.06
C ALA A 51 6.75 -2.36 -10.15
N PHE A 52 7.93 -1.75 -10.11
CA PHE A 52 8.08 -0.34 -10.41
C PHE A 52 7.88 -0.09 -11.91
N ASN A 53 7.11 0.92 -12.23
CA ASN A 53 6.97 1.46 -13.59
C ASN A 53 7.72 2.79 -13.72
N HIS A 54 7.79 3.36 -14.94
CA HIS A 54 8.53 4.60 -15.19
C HIS A 54 8.05 5.78 -14.32
N ARG A 55 6.77 5.82 -13.96
CA ARG A 55 6.19 6.91 -13.16
C ARG A 55 6.49 6.79 -11.67
N ASP A 56 6.76 5.59 -11.18
CA ASP A 56 7.05 5.35 -9.76
C ASP A 56 8.42 5.92 -9.38
#